data_AF-A0A728EBV4-F1
#
_entry.id   AF-A0A728EBV4-F1
#
_cell.length_a   1.000
_cell.length_b   1.000
_cell.length_c   1.000
_cell.angle_alpha   90.00
_cell.angle_beta   90.00
_cell.angle_gamma   90.00
#
_symmetry.space_group_name_H-M   'P 1'
#
loop_
_entity.id
_entity.type
_entity.pdbx_description
1 polymer ?
#
loop_
_entity_poly.entity_id
_entity_poly.type
_entity_poly.pdbx_seq_one_letter_code
_entity_poly.pdbx_strand_id
1 'polypeptide(L)' 'MLYGNIEQLTLLPYVNHIIKKLIIEAVKIAEDQPAGRYELSFPESFLMISEGETHSSL' A
#
# COMPACT_ATOMS: atom_id res chain seq x y z
N MET A 1 -8.80 0.89 11.12
CA MET A 1 -8.91 0.55 9.68
C MET A 1 -9.16 1.85 8.93
N LEU A 2 -8.29 2.20 7.97
CA LEU A 2 -8.39 3.43 7.18
C LEU A 2 -8.78 3.03 5.75
N TYR A 3 -9.88 3.58 5.24
CA TYR A 3 -10.26 3.47 3.84
C TYR A 3 -10.15 4.85 3.18
N GLY A 4 -9.59 4.91 1.98
CA GLY A 4 -9.40 6.17 1.27
C GLY A 4 -8.89 5.95 -0.15
N ASN A 5 -8.90 7.02 -0.93
CA ASN A 5 -8.34 7.03 -2.28
C ASN A 5 -6.86 7.45 -2.22
N ILE A 6 -5.98 6.63 -2.76
CA ILE A 6 -4.53 6.90 -2.83
C ILE A 6 -4.22 8.19 -3.59
N GLU A 7 -5.02 8.56 -4.59
CA GLU A 7 -4.88 9.80 -5.36
C GLU A 7 -5.25 11.05 -4.54
N GLN A 8 -5.91 10.86 -3.39
CA GLN A 8 -6.40 11.93 -2.52
C GLN A 8 -5.83 11.84 -1.09
N LEU A 9 -4.67 11.18 -0.91
CA LEU A 9 -3.98 11.03 0.39
C LEU A 9 -3.70 12.37 1.11
N THR A 10 -3.57 13.46 0.36
CA THR A 10 -3.37 14.82 0.89
C THR A 10 -4.58 15.31 1.69
N LEU A 11 -5.79 14.86 1.35
CA LEU A 11 -7.05 15.23 2.00
C LEU A 11 -7.27 14.56 3.36
N LEU A 12 -6.34 13.71 3.80
CA LEU A 12 -6.40 13.02 5.10
C LEU A 12 -5.48 13.75 6.11
N PRO A 13 -5.88 14.88 6.71
CA PRO A 13 -5.01 15.71 7.56
C PRO A 13 -4.58 15.00 8.84
N TYR A 14 -5.37 14.05 9.31
CA TYR A 14 -5.15 13.29 10.53
C TYR A 14 -4.19 12.10 10.35
N VAL A 15 -3.83 11.75 9.12
CA VAL A 15 -2.94 10.61 8.85
C VAL A 15 -1.50 11.06 9.01
N ASN A 16 -0.74 10.31 9.82
CA ASN A 16 0.68 10.53 10.03
C ASN A 16 1.43 10.57 8.69
N HIS A 17 2.32 11.55 8.53
CA HIS A 17 3.12 11.74 7.32
C HIS A 17 3.96 10.50 6.93
N ILE A 18 4.41 9.70 7.91
CA ILE A 18 5.14 8.44 7.67
C ILE A 18 4.25 7.46 6.92
N ILE A 19 2.99 7.29 7.37
CA ILE A 19 2.03 6.40 6.72
C ILE A 19 1.76 6.85 5.28
N LYS A 20 1.62 8.16 5.04
CA LYS A 20 1.44 8.68 3.67
C LYS A 20 2.62 8.33 2.76
N LYS A 21 3.85 8.49 3.25
CA LYS A 21 5.06 8.13 2.50
C LYS A 21 5.11 6.64 2.19
N LEU A 22 4.81 5.80 3.19
CA LEU A 22 4.78 4.33 3.02
C LEU A 22 3.74 3.89 1.99
N ILE A 23 2.54 4.48 1.99
CA ILE A 23 1.51 4.15 1.00
C ILE A 23 1.98 4.54 -0.41
N ILE A 24 2.54 5.73 -0.60
CA ILE A 24 3.04 6.19 -1.90
C ILE A 24 4.17 5.27 -2.43
N GLU A 25 5.09 4.89 -1.54
CA GLU A 25 6.17 3.96 -1.88
C GLU A 25 5.64 2.57 -2.25
N ALA A 26 4.73 2.02 -1.44
CA ALA A 26 4.13 0.72 -1.68
C ALA A 26 3.34 0.67 -3.00
N VAL A 27 2.58 1.73 -3.33
CA VAL A 27 1.82 1.81 -4.60
C VAL A 27 2.77 1.76 -5.79
N LYS A 28 3.86 2.53 -5.78
CA LYS A 28 4.84 2.53 -6.88
C LYS A 28 5.47 1.14 -7.08
N ILE A 29 5.84 0.48 -5.99
CA ILE A 29 6.38 -0.88 -6.05
C ILE A 29 5.33 -1.84 -6.64
N ALA A 30 4.07 -1.73 -6.23
CA ALA A 30 2.99 -2.59 -6.70
C ALA A 30 2.66 -2.42 -8.20
N GLU A 31 2.87 -1.24 -8.76
CA GLU A 31 2.66 -0.96 -10.19
C GLU A 31 3.75 -1.59 -11.07
N ASP A 32 4.99 -1.66 -10.57
CA ASP A 32 6.17 -2.05 -11.36
C ASP A 32 6.66 -3.48 -11.09
N GLN A 33 6.27 -4.11 -9.98
CA GLN A 33 6.86 -5.37 -9.51
C GLN A 33 5.84 -6.53 -9.47
N PRO A 34 6.31 -7.77 -9.72
CA PRO A 34 5.46 -8.96 -9.61
C PRO A 34 5.13 -9.30 -8.15
N ALA A 35 4.37 -10.38 -7.95
CA ALA A 35 4.10 -10.92 -6.62
C ALA A 35 5.40 -11.23 -5.85
N GLY A 36 5.45 -10.86 -4.57
CA GLY A 36 6.65 -10.98 -3.75
C GLY A 36 6.64 -10.10 -2.51
N ARG A 37 7.75 -10.16 -1.76
CA ARG A 37 8.00 -9.33 -0.57
C ARG A 37 9.05 -8.28 -0.88
N TYR A 38 8.74 -7.02 -0.59
CA TYR A 38 9.60 -5.86 -0.85
C TYR A 38 9.77 -5.04 0.41
N GLU A 39 11.02 -4.80 0.83
CA GLU A 39 11.29 -3.88 1.95
C GLU A 39 10.93 -2.45 1.55
N LEU A 40 10.39 -1.70 2.50
CA LEU A 40 10.11 -0.28 2.34
C LEU A 40 11.20 0.55 3.04
N SER A 41 11.24 1.84 2.74
CA SER A 41 12.23 2.77 3.26
C SER A 41 12.17 2.98 4.78
N PHE A 42 11.03 2.72 5.42
CA PHE A 42 10.90 2.82 6.87
C PHE A 42 11.36 1.51 7.55
N PRO A 43 12.12 1.57 8.66
CA PRO A 43 12.65 0.38 9.32
C PRO A 43 11.55 -0.64 9.65
N GLU A 44 11.87 -1.92 9.44
CA GLU A 44 11.01 -3.06 9.79
C GLU A 44 9.64 -3.06 9.09
N SER A 45 9.52 -2.39 7.94
CA SER A 45 8.30 -2.34 7.16
C SER A 45 8.50 -2.92 5.75
N PHE A 46 7.50 -3.64 5.27
CA PHE A 46 7.53 -4.30 3.97
C PHE A 46 6.16 -4.28 3.29
N LEU A 47 6.17 -4.35 1.96
CA LEU A 47 5.02 -4.64 1.11
C LEU A 47 5.01 -6.12 0.75
N MET A 48 3.83 -6.74 0.81
CA MET A 48 3.59 -8.06 0.26
C MET A 48 2.61 -7.92 -0.90
N ILE A 49 3.03 -8.33 -2.10
CA ILE A 49 2.19 -8.40 -3.29
C ILE A 49 1.85 -9.87 -3.50
N SER A 50 0.56 -10.20 -3.51
CA SER A 50 0.08 -11.57 -3.73
C SER A 50 -1.11 -11.53 -4.68
N GLU A 51 -1.16 -12.47 -5.61
CA GLU A 51 -2.35 -12.73 -6.40
C GLU A 51 -3.37 -13.44 -5.52
N GLY A 52 -4.55 -12.85 -5.37
CA GLY A 52 -5.68 -13.43 -4.64
C GLY A 52 -6.85 -13.65 -5.57
N GLU A 53 -7.31 -14.89 -5.70
CA GLU A 53 -8.58 -15.16 -6.36
C GLU A 53 -9.73 -14.75 -5.43
N THR A 54 -10.60 -13.87 -5.92
CA THR A 54 -11.82 -13.55 -5.18
C THR A 54 -12.82 -14.67 -5.42
N HIS A 55 -12.98 -15.57 -4.44
CA HIS A 55 -14.03 -16.58 -4.48
C HIS A 55 -15.41 -15.91 -4.41
N SER A 56 -16.05 -15.75 -5.57
CA SER A 56 -17.45 -15.35 -5.66
C SER A 56 -18.29 -16.59 -5.43
N SER A 57 -18.84 -16.75 -4.23
CA SER A 57 -19.86 -17.77 -3.95
C SER A 57 -21.18 -17.28 -4.56
N LEU A 58 -21.45 -17.66 -5.82
CA LEU A 58 -22.76 -17.57 -6.44
C LEU A 58 -23.58 -18.82 -6.11
#